data_AF-A0A1F8VA79-F1
#
_entry.id   AF-A0A1F8VA79-F1
#
_cell.length_a   1.000
_cell.length_b   1.000
_cell.length_c   1.000
_cell.angle_alpha   90.00
_cell.angle_beta   90.00
_cell.angle_gamma   90.00
#
_symmetry.space_group_name_H-M   'P 1'
#
loop_
_entity.id
_entity.type
_entity.pdbx_description
1 polymer ?
#
loop_
_entity_poly.entity_id
_entity_poly.type
_entity_poly.pdbx_seq_one_letter_code
_entity_poly.pdbx_strand_id
1 'polypeptide(L)' 'MRRNGECYGIGVYPGYESIMGFYSLLNASENEPLSYTMNLQNCLMCYFGDRDELAPEEREIIKGLGLKFRGQNNWIYFR' A
#
# COMPACT_ATOMS: atom_id res chain seq x y z
N MET A 1 5.30 -4.42 -8.75
CA MET A 1 4.03 -5.17 -8.79
C MET A 1 4.31 -6.55 -9.37
N ARG A 2 3.87 -7.61 -8.68
CA ARG A 2 4.04 -9.00 -9.16
C ARG A 2 3.33 -9.21 -10.50
N ARG A 3 3.70 -10.27 -11.21
CA ARG A 3 2.91 -10.81 -12.33
C ARG A 3 1.49 -11.08 -11.79
N ASN A 4 0.48 -10.41 -12.36
CA ASN A 4 -0.93 -10.36 -11.95
C ASN A 4 -1.35 -9.25 -10.96
N GLY A 5 -0.48 -8.30 -10.60
CA GLY A 5 -0.88 -7.12 -9.80
C GLY A 5 -1.01 -7.36 -8.29
N GLU A 6 -0.60 -8.52 -7.80
CA GLU A 6 -0.61 -8.86 -6.37
C GLU A 6 0.49 -8.09 -5.61
N CYS A 7 0.18 -7.70 -4.37
CA CYS A 7 1.11 -7.04 -3.44
C CYS A 7 0.97 -7.63 -2.03
N TYR A 8 2.05 -7.59 -1.24
CA TYR A 8 2.03 -7.91 0.18
C TYR A 8 2.14 -6.62 0.98
N GLY A 9 1.34 -6.50 2.04
CA GLY A 9 1.36 -5.30 2.85
C GLY A 9 0.47 -5.36 4.08
N ILE A 10 0.62 -4.33 4.90
CA ILE A 10 -0.24 -4.05 6.05
C ILE A 10 -0.89 -2.68 5.79
N GLY A 11 -2.22 -2.66 5.76
CA GLY A 11 -2.99 -1.42 5.68
C GLY A 11 -3.44 -0.97 7.06
N VAL A 12 -3.14 0.27 7.42
CA VAL A 12 -3.61 0.89 8.67
C VAL A 12 -4.72 1.89 8.33
N TYR A 13 -5.91 1.67 8.89
CA TYR A 13 -7.08 2.54 8.71
C TYR A 13 -7.29 3.35 10.00
N PRO A 14 -6.82 4.61 10.07
CA PRO A 14 -6.90 5.40 11.28
C PRO A 14 -8.33 5.90 11.53
N GLY A 15 -8.88 5.52 12.69
CA GLY A 15 -10.19 5.97 13.11
C GLY A 15 -11.36 5.24 12.42
N TYR A 16 -12.56 5.56 12.91
CA TYR A 16 -13.79 4.87 12.49
C TYR A 16 -14.14 5.12 11.02
N GLU A 17 -13.96 6.36 10.54
CA GLU A 17 -14.32 6.71 9.16
C GLU A 17 -13.50 5.94 8.13
N SER A 18 -12.17 5.83 8.32
CA SER A 18 -11.31 5.09 7.40
C SER A 18 -11.66 3.61 7.33
N ILE A 19 -11.96 2.96 8.47
CA ILE A 19 -12.32 1.53 8.46
C ILE A 19 -13.72 1.31 7.87
N MET A 20 -14.66 2.23 8.08
CA MET A 20 -15.98 2.17 7.40
C MET A 20 -15.83 2.33 5.89
N GLY A 21 -14.97 3.25 5.43
CA GLY A 21 -14.64 3.39 4.02
C GLY A 21 -14.10 2.09 3.41
N PHE A 22 -13.23 1.39 4.13
CA PHE A 22 -12.76 0.05 3.71
C PHE A 22 -13.89 -0.97 3.60
N TYR A 23 -14.80 -1.04 4.57
CA TYR A 23 -15.96 -1.95 4.48
C TYR A 23 -16.89 -1.57 3.33
N SER A 24 -17.13 -0.29 3.09
CA SER A 24 -17.91 0.17 1.93
C SER A 24 -17.25 -0.25 0.62
N LEU A 25 -15.92 -0.16 0.52
CA LEU A 25 -15.17 -0.63 -0.64
C LEU A 25 -15.30 -2.15 -0.85
N LEU A 26 -15.18 -2.96 0.21
CA LEU A 26 -15.34 -4.41 0.14
C LEU A 26 -16.74 -4.85 -0.31
N ASN A 27 -17.75 -4.03 -0.05
CA ASN A 27 -19.14 -4.30 -0.42
C ASN A 27 -19.60 -3.55 -1.68
N ALA A 28 -18.71 -2.78 -2.31
CA ALA A 28 -19.05 -2.03 -3.52
C ALA A 28 -19.30 -3.01 -4.68
N SER A 29 -20.35 -2.75 -5.47
CA SER A 29 -20.62 -3.53 -6.67
C SER A 29 -19.65 -3.16 -7.79
N GLU A 30 -19.40 -4.07 -8.73
CA GLU A 30 -18.55 -3.80 -9.91
C GLU A 30 -19.05 -2.63 -10.78
N ASN A 31 -20.32 -2.23 -10.62
CA ASN A 31 -20.93 -1.13 -11.37
C ASN A 31 -20.75 0.25 -10.71
N GLU A 32 -20.17 0.31 -9.50
CA GLU A 32 -19.93 1.58 -8.82
C GLU A 32 -18.79 2.36 -9.50
N PRO A 33 -18.92 3.70 -9.67
CA PRO A 33 -17.86 4.50 -10.27
C PRO A 33 -16.54 4.37 -9.51
N LEU A 34 -15.45 4.10 -10.22
CA LEU A 34 -14.10 4.00 -9.64
C LEU A 34 -13.70 5.25 -8.83
N SER A 35 -14.20 6.43 -9.22
CA SER A 35 -13.98 7.68 -8.49
C SER A 35 -14.60 7.69 -7.09
N TYR A 36 -15.68 6.94 -6.87
CA TYR A 36 -16.31 6.82 -5.56
C TYR A 36 -15.49 5.93 -4.63
N THR A 37 -14.97 4.82 -5.14
CA THR A 37 -14.18 3.84 -4.38
C THR A 37 -12.75 4.30 -4.07
N MET A 38 -12.10 5.07 -4.94
CA MET A 38 -10.74 5.59 -4.70
C MET A 38 -10.67 6.55 -3.50
N ASN A 39 -11.72 7.33 -3.23
CA ASN A 39 -11.77 8.26 -2.10
C ASN A 39 -11.99 7.55 -0.74
N LEU A 40 -12.44 6.29 -0.76
CA LEU A 40 -12.69 5.50 0.45
C LEU A 40 -11.41 4.81 0.98
N GLN A 41 -10.36 4.75 0.17
CA GLN A 41 -9.11 4.10 0.51
C GLN A 41 -8.18 5.03 1.30
N ASN A 42 -8.69 5.59 2.41
CA ASN A 42 -7.94 6.44 3.33
C ASN A 42 -7.16 5.57 4.34
N CYS A 43 -6.11 4.90 3.88
CA CYS A 43 -5.22 4.11 4.71
C CYS A 43 -3.75 4.45 4.48
N LEU A 44 -2.94 4.20 5.50
CA LEU A 44 -1.49 4.15 5.37
C LEU A 44 -1.11 2.72 4.99
N MET A 45 -0.59 2.52 3.78
CA MET A 45 -0.17 1.20 3.32
C MET A 45 1.32 1.01 3.52
N CYS A 46 1.69 -0.02 4.28
CA CYS A 46 3.06 -0.53 4.37
C CYS A 46 3.20 -1.72 3.43
N TYR A 47 3.99 -1.61 2.37
CA TYR A 47 4.22 -2.67 1.41
C TYR A 47 5.51 -3.42 1.67
N PHE A 48 5.49 -4.71 1.33
CA PHE A 48 6.66 -5.58 1.28
C PHE A 48 6.87 -6.00 -0.18
N GLY A 49 7.82 -5.36 -0.84
CA GLY A 49 8.05 -5.54 -2.28
C GLY A 49 9.52 -5.69 -2.64
N ASP A 50 9.79 -5.49 -3.93
CA ASP A 50 11.12 -5.59 -4.49
C ASP A 50 11.80 -4.23 -4.59
N ARG A 51 13.14 -4.24 -4.64
CA ARG A 51 13.96 -3.02 -4.64
C ARG A 51 13.57 -2.04 -5.76
N ASP A 52 13.22 -2.58 -6.91
CA ASP A 52 12.87 -1.83 -8.12
C ASP A 52 11.50 -1.14 -8.04
N GLU A 53 10.64 -1.56 -7.11
CA GLU A 53 9.32 -0.93 -6.88
C GLU A 53 9.41 0.40 -6.12
N LEU A 54 10.50 0.62 -5.39
CA LEU A 54 10.70 1.83 -4.57
C LEU A 54 11.07 3.02 -5.44
N ALA A 55 10.47 4.16 -5.15
CA ALA A 55 10.88 5.46 -5.67
C ALA A 55 12.29 5.83 -5.14
N PRO A 56 13.06 6.67 -5.88
CA PRO A 56 14.39 7.09 -5.45
C PRO A 56 14.43 7.68 -4.04
N GLU A 57 13.42 8.48 -3.67
CA GLU A 57 13.33 9.16 -2.38
C GLU A 57 13.15 8.17 -1.22
N GLU A 58 12.30 7.14 -1.41
CA GLU A 58 12.10 6.06 -0.44
C GLU A 58 13.41 5.29 -0.20
N ARG A 59 14.18 5.04 -1.26
CA ARG A 59 15.49 4.37 -1.15
C ARG A 59 16.51 5.18 -0.36
N GLU A 60 16.53 6.50 -0.55
CA GLU A 60 17.43 7.37 0.22
C GLU A 60 17.02 7.45 1.70
N ILE A 61 15.72 7.44 2.02
CA ILE A 61 15.25 7.33 3.43
C ILE A 61 15.75 6.03 4.06
N ILE A 62 15.56 4.88 3.40
CA ILE A 62 16.02 3.57 3.89
C ILE A 62 17.53 3.57 4.15
N LYS A 63 18.29 4.16 3.23
CA LYS A 63 19.74 4.29 3.35
C LYS A 63 20.14 5.22 4.51
N GLY A 64 19.46 6.35 4.67
CA GLY A 64 19.67 7.29 5.78
C GLY A 64 19.37 6.68 7.15
N LEU A 65 18.40 5.76 7.22
CA LEU A 65 18.07 4.99 8.42
C LEU A 65 19.05 3.83 8.68
N GLY A 66 19.98 3.54 7.77
CA GLY A 66 20.94 2.45 7.89
C GLY A 66 20.32 1.05 7.75
N LEU A 67 19.09 0.95 7.23
CA LEU A 67 18.39 -0.32 7.06
C LEU A 67 18.95 -1.10 5.86
N LYS A 68 18.96 -2.44 5.98
CA LYS A 68 19.44 -3.34 4.93
C LYS A 68 18.41 -4.44 4.69
N PHE A 69 17.87 -4.47 3.48
CA PHE A 69 16.95 -5.52 3.03
C PHE A 69 17.65 -6.44 2.02
N ARG A 70 17.27 -7.72 2.02
CA ARG A 70 17.78 -8.74 1.10
C ARG A 70 16.66 -9.69 0.69
N GLY A 71 16.71 -10.20 -0.53
CA GLY A 71 15.68 -11.09 -1.07
C GLY A 71 14.49 -10.35 -1.67
N GLN A 72 13.63 -11.10 -2.35
CA GLN A 72 12.42 -10.58 -2.97
C GLN A 72 11.33 -10.35 -1.93
N ASN A 73 10.48 -9.34 -2.14
CA ASN A 73 9.36 -8.98 -1.25
C ASN A 73 9.77 -8.64 0.20
N ASN A 74 11.02 -8.21 0.43
CA ASN A 74 11.52 -7.86 1.75
C ASN A 74 11.80 -6.35 1.91
N TRP A 75 11.61 -5.56 0.85
CA TRP A 75 11.81 -4.12 0.92
C TRP A 75 10.54 -3.44 1.43
N ILE A 76 10.66 -2.73 2.54
CA ILE A 76 9.56 -2.02 3.18
C ILE A 76 9.47 -0.61 2.63
N TYR A 77 8.30 -0.22 2.15
CA TYR A 77 7.99 1.15 1.71
C TYR A 77 6.52 1.51 1.97
N PHE A 78 6.19 2.80 1.97
CA PHE A 78 4.89 3.29 2.38
C PHE A 78 4.23 4.14 1.29
N ARG A 79 2.93 3.96 1.07
CA ARG A 79 2.11 4.82 0.18
C ARG A 79 0.74 5.11 0.77
#